data_AF-A0A0V0J870-F1
#
_entry.id   AF-A0A0V0J870-F1
#
_cell.length_a   1.000
_cell.length_b   1.000
_cell.length_c   1.000
_cell.angle_alpha   90.00
_cell.angle_beta   90.00
_cell.angle_gamma   90.00
#
_symmetry.space_group_name_H-M   'P 1'
#
loop_
_entity.id
_entity.type
_entity.pdbx_description
1 polymer ?
#
loop_
_entity_poly.entity_id
_entity_poly.type
_entity_poly.pdbx_seq_one_letter_code
_entity_poly.pdbx_strand_id
1 'polypeptide(L)'
;MKVSLLLPELKVFTRAVSALGKLGDDLYFECGAGELSLRCVNSSRSAYAAAFFSTNFFEKASGLEDRDDTPRFKLTAKTCCRVFKPSVSWDKIVRKCRLQLDDSGNTLIVQFFSASWACKNIQSAYD
;
A
#
# COMPACT_ATOMS: atom_id res chain seq x y z
N MET A 1 10.98 -3.94 0.59
CA MET A 1 9.71 -4.43 1.20
C MET A 1 8.92 -5.23 0.17
N LYS A 2 8.30 -6.35 0.58
CA LYS A 2 7.39 -7.15 -0.25
C LYS A 2 6.28 -7.75 0.62
N VAL A 3 5.03 -7.37 0.37
CA VAL A 3 3.85 -7.86 1.11
C VAL A 3 2.77 -8.39 0.17
N SER A 4 1.97 -9.33 0.66
CA SER A 4 0.85 -9.94 -0.04
C SER A 4 -0.44 -9.81 0.78
N LEU A 5 -1.51 -9.40 0.11
CA LEU A 5 -2.85 -9.21 0.66
C LEU A 5 -3.81 -10.16 -0.07
N LEU A 6 -4.62 -10.92 0.65
CA LEU A 6 -5.82 -11.54 0.10
C LEU A 6 -6.92 -10.48 -0.04
N LEU A 7 -8.02 -10.85 -0.69
CA LEU A 7 -9.14 -9.94 -0.92
C LEU A 7 -9.70 -9.27 0.35
N PRO A 8 -9.91 -9.96 1.49
CA PRO A 8 -10.42 -9.33 2.70
C PRO A 8 -9.48 -8.24 3.24
N GLU A 9 -8.18 -8.53 3.30
CA GLU A 9 -7.18 -7.58 3.80
C GLU A 9 -7.00 -6.42 2.83
N LEU A 10 -7.01 -6.67 1.52
CA LEU A 10 -6.97 -5.64 0.50
C LEU A 10 -8.13 -4.63 0.64
N LYS A 11 -9.34 -5.09 0.97
CA LYS A 11 -10.48 -4.19 1.22
C LYS A 11 -10.25 -3.27 2.41
N VAL A 12 -9.68 -3.79 3.49
CA VAL A 12 -9.35 -3.00 4.67
C VAL A 12 -8.25 -2.00 4.35
N PHE A 13 -7.18 -2.45 3.67
CA PHE A 13 -6.08 -1.61 3.24
C PHE A 13 -6.55 -0.45 2.35
N THR A 14 -7.36 -0.73 1.32
CA THR A 14 -7.90 0.30 0.44
C THR A 14 -8.78 1.32 1.17
N ARG A 15 -9.55 0.89 2.18
CA ARG A 15 -10.35 1.82 2.99
C ARG A 15 -9.46 2.75 3.80
N ALA A 16 -8.37 2.25 4.38
CA ALA A 16 -7.39 3.08 5.07
C ALA A 16 -6.74 4.09 4.12
N VAL A 17 -6.29 3.64 2.93
CA VAL A 17 -5.75 4.53 1.89
C VAL A 17 -6.75 5.63 1.52
N SER A 18 -8.02 5.26 1.30
CA SER A 18 -9.06 6.20 0.93
C SER A 18 -9.40 7.19 2.05
N ALA A 19 -9.33 6.75 3.32
CA ALA A 19 -9.58 7.61 4.47
C ALA A 19 -8.44 8.61 4.66
N LEU A 20 -7.19 8.16 4.60
CA LEU A 20 -6.01 9.03 4.68
C LEU A 20 -5.93 10.00 3.49
N GLY A 21 -6.29 9.54 2.29
CA GLY A 21 -6.31 10.41 1.10
C GLY A 21 -7.40 11.50 1.13
N LYS A 22 -8.36 11.45 2.06
CA LYS A 22 -9.28 12.57 2.33
C LYS A 22 -8.69 13.61 3.29
N LEU A 23 -7.68 13.23 4.07
CA LEU A 23 -7.04 14.08 5.06
C LEU A 23 -5.97 14.99 4.43
N GLY A 24 -5.15 14.45 3.54
CA GLY A 24 -4.03 15.18 2.95
C GLY A 24 -3.62 14.65 1.58
N ASP A 25 -2.75 15.42 0.92
CA ASP A 25 -2.37 15.21 -0.48
C ASP A 25 -1.33 14.11 -0.68
N ASP A 26 -0.60 13.75 0.38
CA ASP A 26 0.47 12.75 0.37
C ASP A 26 0.28 11.70 1.46
N LEU A 27 0.59 10.45 1.12
CA LEU A 27 0.66 9.31 2.01
C LEU A 27 2.11 8.84 2.11
N TYR A 28 2.64 8.85 3.33
CA TYR A 28 3.96 8.35 3.67
C TYR A 28 3.84 6.89 4.09
N PHE A 29 4.62 6.02 3.44
CA PHE A 29 4.72 4.61 3.75
C PHE A 29 6.02 4.39 4.51
N GLU A 30 5.93 3.80 5.70
CA GLU A 30 7.10 3.45 6.51
C GLU A 30 7.08 1.94 6.77
N CYS A 31 8.17 1.27 6.38
CA CYS A 31 8.36 -0.16 6.55
C CYS A 31 9.12 -0.42 7.86
N GLY A 32 8.40 -0.48 8.98
CA GLY A 32 8.98 -0.64 10.32
C GLY A 32 9.21 -2.09 10.75
N ALA A 33 9.72 -2.25 11.96
CA ALA A 33 9.97 -3.53 12.61
C ALA A 33 8.66 -4.32 12.83
N GLY A 34 8.33 -5.21 11.91
CA GLY A 34 7.13 -6.05 11.97
C GLY A 34 5.84 -5.36 11.52
N GLU A 35 5.92 -4.18 10.89
CA GLU A 35 4.73 -3.46 10.42
C GLU A 35 4.96 -2.59 9.18
N LEU A 36 3.88 -2.37 8.42
CA LEU A 36 3.79 -1.31 7.43
C LEU A 36 2.85 -0.23 7.97
N SER A 37 3.33 1.01 8.06
CA SER A 37 2.49 2.15 8.44
C SER A 37 2.23 3.08 7.26
N LEU A 38 1.00 3.58 7.17
CA LEU A 38 0.58 4.65 6.27
C LEU A 38 0.30 5.89 7.10
N ARG A 39 0.95 7.00 6.78
CA ARG A 39 0.84 8.26 7.54
C ARG A 39 0.44 9.39 6.61
N CYS A 40 -0.36 10.32 7.12
CA CYS A 40 -0.80 11.48 6.38
C CYS A 40 -0.91 12.69 7.30
N VAL A 41 -0.55 13.85 6.76
CA VAL A 41 -0.71 15.16 7.38
C VAL A 41 -1.46 16.03 6.38
N ASN A 42 -2.41 16.84 6.85
CA ASN A 42 -3.08 17.80 5.98
C ASN A 42 -2.16 18.96 5.56
N SER A 43 -2.54 19.74 4.54
CA SER A 43 -1.70 20.81 3.98
C SER A 43 -1.31 21.89 4.99
N SER A 44 -2.19 22.20 5.95
CA SER A 44 -1.93 23.17 7.03
C SER A 44 -1.14 22.59 8.21
N ARG A 45 -0.76 21.30 8.17
CA ARG A 45 -0.06 20.59 9.24
C ARG A 45 -0.76 20.63 10.60
N SER A 46 -2.08 20.77 10.61
CA SER A 46 -2.90 20.86 11.81
C SER A 46 -3.61 19.54 12.16
N ALA A 47 -3.61 18.56 11.26
CA ALA A 47 -4.21 17.25 11.48
C ALA A 47 -3.28 16.15 10.96
N TYR A 48 -3.16 15.08 11.75
CA TYR A 48 -2.36 13.89 11.47
C TYR A 48 -3.21 12.64 11.65
N ALA A 49 -3.01 11.66 10.78
CA ALA A 49 -3.56 10.32 10.95
C ALA A 49 -2.57 9.27 10.45
N ALA A 50 -2.66 8.08 11.05
CA ALA A 50 -1.88 6.92 10.66
C ALA A 50 -2.70 5.64 10.74
N ALA A 51 -2.39 4.70 9.85
CA ALA A 51 -2.88 3.33 9.87
C ALA A 51 -1.69 2.37 9.93
N PHE A 52 -1.75 1.40 10.84
CA PHE A 52 -0.67 0.45 11.11
C PHE A 52 -1.13 -0.96 10.74
N PHE A 53 -0.32 -1.68 9.96
CA PHE A 53 -0.57 -3.04 9.53
C PHE A 53 0.57 -3.93 9.98
N SER A 54 0.34 -4.73 11.02
CA SER A 54 1.29 -5.75 11.49
C SER A 54 1.56 -6.79 10.38
N THR A 55 2.71 -7.46 10.40
CA THR A 55 3.01 -8.62 9.55
C THR A 55 1.90 -9.68 9.54
N ASN A 56 1.19 -9.85 10.66
CA ASN A 56 0.05 -10.78 10.78
C ASN A 56 -1.19 -10.37 9.96
N PHE A 57 -1.28 -9.11 9.54
CA PHE A 57 -2.33 -8.66 8.62
C PHE A 57 -2.10 -9.15 7.19
N PHE A 58 -0.86 -9.49 6.82
CA PHE A 58 -0.53 -9.89 5.47
C PHE A 58 -0.50 -11.42 5.35
N GLU A 59 -0.91 -11.94 4.19
CA GLU A 59 -0.74 -13.37 3.87
C GLU A 59 0.75 -13.76 3.87
N LYS A 60 1.59 -12.87 3.33
CA LYS A 60 3.05 -12.97 3.33
C LYS A 60 3.65 -11.59 3.46
N ALA A 61 4.65 -11.44 4.30
CA ALA A 61 5.42 -10.21 4.44
C ALA A 61 6.91 -10.52 4.51
N SER A 62 7.72 -9.74 3.80
CA SER A 62 9.18 -9.75 3.92
C SER A 62 9.76 -8.35 3.74
N GLY A 63 10.93 -8.10 4.32
CA GLY A 63 11.55 -6.78 4.33
C GLY A 63 10.76 -5.74 5.15
N LEU A 64 10.09 -6.21 6.21
CA LEU A 64 9.55 -5.42 7.33
C LEU A 64 10.32 -5.78 8.62
N GLU A 65 11.63 -5.96 8.51
CA GLU A 65 12.50 -6.33 9.62
C GLU A 65 13.00 -5.08 10.33
N ASP A 66 13.35 -5.23 11.60
CA ASP A 66 14.01 -4.17 12.36
C ASP A 66 15.41 -3.93 11.80
N ARG A 67 15.56 -2.89 10.99
CA ARG A 67 16.80 -2.47 10.35
C ARG A 67 16.94 -0.97 10.52
N ASP A 68 18.14 -0.49 10.77
CA ASP A 68 18.44 0.94 10.91
C ASP A 68 18.02 1.75 9.66
N ASP A 69 18.05 1.10 8.49
CA ASP A 69 17.64 1.64 7.19
C ASP A 69 16.24 1.13 6.77
N THR A 70 15.21 1.42 7.56
CA THR A 70 13.82 1.11 7.19
C THR A 70 13.40 1.90 5.94
N PRO A 71 12.93 1.25 4.85
CA PRO A 71 12.48 1.96 3.67
C PRO A 71 11.30 2.90 3.99
N ARG A 72 11.43 4.16 3.58
CA ARG A 72 10.37 5.17 3.66
C ARG A 72 10.18 5.82 2.31
N PHE A 73 8.93 5.91 1.88
CA PHE A 73 8.60 6.49 0.58
C PHE A 73 7.23 7.19 0.63
N LYS A 74 6.95 8.09 -0.30
CA LYS A 74 5.70 8.87 -0.33
C LYS A 74 4.97 8.76 -1.66
N LEU A 75 3.67 8.51 -1.64
CA LEU A 75 2.82 8.69 -2.83
C LEU A 75 1.89 9.87 -2.63
N THR A 76 1.54 10.52 -3.72
CA THR A 76 0.34 11.35 -3.72
C THR A 76 -0.90 10.51 -3.43
N ALA A 77 -1.80 11.03 -2.61
CA ALA A 77 -3.10 10.46 -2.32
C ALA A 77 -3.88 10.16 -3.61
N LYS A 78 -3.74 11.01 -4.63
CA LYS A 78 -4.35 10.81 -5.95
C LYS A 78 -3.85 9.53 -6.62
N THR A 79 -2.53 9.28 -6.63
CA THR A 79 -1.95 8.06 -7.18
C THR A 79 -2.40 6.84 -6.38
N CYS A 80 -2.29 6.89 -5.05
CA CYS A 80 -2.79 5.84 -4.14
C CYS A 80 -4.25 5.48 -4.42
N CYS A 81 -5.15 6.46 -4.38
CA CYS A 81 -6.57 6.26 -4.59
C CYS A 81 -6.89 5.72 -5.98
N ARG A 82 -6.10 6.06 -7.01
CA ARG A 82 -6.27 5.51 -8.37
C ARG A 82 -5.83 4.06 -8.46
N VAL A 83 -4.67 3.72 -7.88
CA VAL A 83 -4.13 2.35 -7.87
C VAL A 83 -5.01 1.42 -7.05
N PHE A 84 -5.45 1.88 -5.88
CA PHE A 84 -6.24 1.08 -4.94
C PHE A 84 -7.75 1.22 -5.11
N LYS A 85 -8.24 1.86 -6.18
CA LYS A 85 -9.68 2.08 -6.40
C LYS A 85 -10.41 0.74 -6.58
N PRO A 86 -11.29 0.33 -5.64
CA PRO A 86 -12.13 -0.84 -5.85
C PRO A 86 -13.02 -0.61 -7.08
N SER A 87 -13.08 -1.58 -7.98
CA SER A 87 -14.17 -1.67 -8.96
C SER A 87 -15.04 -2.88 -8.63
N VAL A 88 -16.30 -2.87 -9.08
CA VAL A 88 -17.24 -4.00 -8.91
C VAL A 88 -16.66 -5.33 -9.42
N SER A 89 -15.74 -5.26 -10.38
CA SER A 89 -15.01 -6.42 -10.90
C SER A 89 -13.91 -6.96 -9.97
N TRP A 90 -13.36 -6.16 -9.04
CA TRP A 90 -12.30 -6.63 -8.13
C TRP A 90 -12.81 -7.76 -7.24
N ASP A 91 -14.02 -7.65 -6.71
CA ASP A 91 -14.62 -8.67 -5.84
C ASP A 91 -14.79 -10.02 -6.54
N LYS A 92 -14.98 -10.00 -7.86
CA LYS A 92 -15.17 -11.21 -8.66
C LYS A 92 -13.83 -11.80 -9.10
N ILE A 93 -12.88 -10.94 -9.48
CA ILE A 93 -11.69 -11.31 -10.23
C ILE A 93 -10.45 -11.41 -9.34
N VAL A 94 -10.23 -10.45 -8.45
CA VAL A 94 -9.01 -10.35 -7.65
C VAL A 94 -9.09 -11.31 -6.47
N ARG A 95 -8.07 -12.16 -6.32
CA ARG A 95 -7.91 -13.06 -5.18
C ARG A 95 -6.80 -12.63 -4.26
N LYS A 96 -5.76 -12.03 -4.83
CA LYS A 96 -4.56 -11.60 -4.14
C LYS A 96 -3.99 -10.34 -4.77
N CYS A 97 -3.40 -9.48 -3.95
CA CYS A 97 -2.62 -8.33 -4.35
C CYS A 97 -1.22 -8.46 -3.76
N ARG A 98 -0.20 -8.04 -4.50
CA ARG A 98 1.17 -7.93 -4.01
C ARG A 98 1.66 -6.51 -4.16
N LEU A 99 2.27 -6.00 -3.09
CA LEU A 99 2.98 -4.74 -3.06
C LEU A 99 4.47 -5.06 -2.91
N GLN A 100 5.30 -4.50 -3.77
CA GLN A 100 6.74 -4.72 -3.73
C GLN A 100 7.46 -3.43 -4.10
N LEU A 101 8.39 -3.00 -3.26
CA LEU A 101 9.40 -2.03 -3.68
C LEU A 101 10.43 -2.74 -4.55
N ASP A 102 10.82 -2.11 -5.65
CA ASP A 102 11.91 -2.56 -6.50
C ASP A 102 13.26 -2.45 -5.78
N ASP A 103 14.30 -3.02 -6.40
CA ASP A 103 15.65 -3.07 -5.79
C ASP A 103 16.28 -1.67 -5.68
N SER A 104 15.82 -0.71 -6.49
CA SER A 104 16.24 0.70 -6.40
C SER A 104 15.57 1.45 -5.24
N GLY A 105 14.47 0.93 -4.71
CA GLY A 105 13.66 1.59 -3.68
C GLY A 105 12.78 2.73 -4.20
N ASN A 106 12.80 3.01 -5.51
CA ASN A 106 12.13 4.18 -6.10
C ASN A 106 10.78 3.84 -6.76
N THR A 107 10.46 2.55 -6.91
CA THR A 107 9.23 2.12 -7.57
C THR A 107 8.46 1.13 -6.71
N LEU A 108 7.20 1.47 -6.38
CA LEU A 108 6.24 0.49 -5.86
C LEU A 108 5.55 -0.20 -7.01
N ILE A 109 5.75 -1.50 -7.08
CA ILE A 109 5.11 -2.42 -8.00
C ILE A 109 3.86 -2.97 -7.31
N VAL A 110 2.69 -2.72 -7.92
CA VAL A 110 1.39 -3.24 -7.45
C VAL A 110 0.87 -4.26 -8.45
N GLN A 111 0.70 -5.50 -8.00
CA GLN A 111 0.27 -6.63 -8.83
C GLN A 111 -1.02 -7.23 -8.30
N PHE A 112 -2.03 -7.35 -9.17
CA PHE A 112 -3.29 -8.03 -8.87
C PHE A 112 -3.32 -9.40 -9.53
N PHE A 113 -3.64 -10.43 -8.74
CA PHE A 113 -3.72 -11.83 -9.19
C PHE A 113 -5.18 -12.28 -9.21
N SER A 114 -5.60 -12.84 -10.34
CA SER A 114 -6.91 -13.47 -10.52
C SER A 114 -6.81 -14.99 -10.57
N ALA A 115 -7.94 -15.68 -10.45
CA ALA A 115 -8.03 -17.13 -10.66
C ALA A 115 -7.69 -17.55 -12.11
N SER A 116 -7.75 -16.62 -13.06
CA SER A 116 -7.51 -16.82 -14.49
C SER A 116 -6.35 -15.94 -14.99
N TRP A 117 -5.13 -16.12 -14.46
CA TRP A 117 -3.83 -15.59 -14.95
C TRP A 117 -3.76 -14.14 -15.50
N ALA A 118 -4.74 -13.27 -15.21
CA ALA A 118 -4.79 -11.92 -15.74
C ALA A 118 -4.04 -10.99 -14.77
N CYS A 119 -2.73 -10.88 -14.96
CA CYS A 119 -1.90 -9.92 -14.22
C CYS A 119 -2.16 -8.50 -14.74
N LYS A 120 -2.77 -7.65 -13.91
CA LYS A 120 -2.65 -6.19 -14.09
C LYS A 120 -1.41 -5.73 -13.33
N ASN A 121 -0.37 -5.37 -14.06
CA ASN A 121 0.81 -4.68 -13.52
C ASN A 121 0.51 -3.17 -13.53
N ILE A 122 0.56 -2.53 -12.37
CA ILE A 122 0.58 -1.07 -12.28
C ILE A 122 1.91 -0.69 -11.63
N GLN A 123 2.78 -0.05 -12.41
CA GLN A 123 4.01 0.57 -11.91
C GLN A 123 3.70 2.02 -11.54
N SER A 124 4.09 2.42 -10.34
CA SER A 124 4.16 3.82 -9.96
C SER A 124 5.60 4.15 -9.59
N ALA A 125 6.22 5.01 -10.38
CA ALA A 125 7.44 5.71 -9.98
C ALA A 125 7.08 6.76 -8.92
N TYR A 126 8.01 6.99 -7.99
CA TYR A 126 7.91 7.95 -6.91
C TYR A 126 8.89 9.09 -7.22
N ASP A 127 8.42 10.34 -7.23
CA ASP A 127 9.25 11.54 -7.39
C ASP A 127 9.76 12.07 -6.03
#